data_AF-A0AAW9B8P8-F1
#
_entry.id   AF-A0AAW9B8P8-F1
#
_cell.length_a   1.000
_cell.length_b   1.000
_cell.length_c   1.000
_cell.angle_alpha   90.00
_cell.angle_beta   90.00
_cell.angle_gamma   90.00
#
_symmetry.space_group_name_H-M   'P 1'
#
loop_
_entity.id
_entity.type
_entity.pdbx_description
1 polymer ?
#
loop_
_entity_poly.entity_id
_entity_poly.type
_entity_poly.pdbx_seq_one_letter_code
_entity_poly.pdbx_strand_id
1 'polypeptide(L)'
;FSIYEEHEKVLGPDLVNKYEISLTPGQKEIYQASMSPKTEYLGIVAAFRDIENSNWRQVIKVDKTGYNTYQISLEDLSLVVQ
;
A
#
# COMPACT_ATOMS: atom_id res chain seq x y z
N PHE A 1 -1.96 -4.01 14.56
CA PHE A 1 -3.14 -3.18 14.28
C PHE A 1 -2.84 -1.68 14.11
N SER A 2 -1.85 -1.09 14.80
CA SER A 2 -1.69 0.39 14.89
C SER A 2 -1.52 1.18 13.58
N ILE A 3 -0.99 0.62 12.48
CA ILE A 3 -0.89 1.36 11.21
C ILE A 3 -2.27 1.60 10.58
N TYR A 4 -3.22 0.66 10.72
CA TYR A 4 -4.56 0.86 10.15
C TYR A 4 -5.28 2.03 10.82
N GLU A 5 -5.28 2.06 12.15
CA GLU A 5 -6.03 3.05 12.94
C GLU A 5 -5.24 4.34 13.22
N GLU A 6 -3.90 4.27 13.25
CA GLU A 6 -3.02 5.36 13.68
C GLU A 6 -1.81 5.58 12.75
N HIS A 7 -1.90 5.27 11.45
CA HIS A 7 -0.78 5.45 10.49
C HIS A 7 -0.11 6.82 10.58
N GLU A 8 -0.86 7.90 10.74
CA GLU A 8 -0.30 9.25 10.87
C GLU A 8 0.56 9.41 12.14
N LYS A 9 0.16 8.79 13.24
CA LYS A 9 0.89 8.83 14.51
C LYS A 9 2.08 7.87 14.52
N VAL A 10 1.95 6.73 13.87
CA VAL A 10 3.01 5.70 13.77
C VAL A 10 4.11 6.15 12.82
N LEU A 11 3.76 6.71 11.67
CA LEU A 11 4.71 7.14 10.64
C LEU A 11 5.14 8.60 10.84
N GLY A 12 4.29 9.45 11.41
CA GLY A 12 4.59 10.84 11.72
C GLY A 12 5.21 11.56 10.52
N PRO A 13 6.43 12.12 10.67
CA PRO A 13 7.09 12.88 9.60
C PRO A 13 7.54 12.02 8.40
N ASP A 14 7.60 10.70 8.54
CA ASP A 14 7.97 9.79 7.45
C ASP A 14 6.81 9.54 6.47
N LEU A 15 5.58 9.87 6.88
CA LEU A 15 4.42 9.82 5.99
C LEU A 15 4.45 11.01 5.02
N VAL A 16 4.96 10.76 3.81
CA VAL A 16 5.04 11.79 2.76
C VAL A 16 3.69 12.03 2.09
N ASN A 17 2.92 10.95 1.85
CA ASN A 17 1.59 11.03 1.25
C ASN A 17 0.75 9.78 1.61
N LYS A 18 -0.57 9.87 1.48
CA LYS A 18 -1.50 8.76 1.69
C LYS A 18 -2.52 8.68 0.57
N TYR A 19 -2.77 7.47 0.09
CA TYR A 19 -3.83 7.16 -0.86
C TYR A 19 -4.73 6.08 -0.30
N GLU A 20 -6.03 6.23 -0.47
CA GLU A 20 -7.03 5.22 -0.09
C GLU A 20 -7.83 4.82 -1.33
N ILE A 21 -7.93 3.52 -1.56
CA ILE A 21 -8.63 2.93 -2.70
C ILE A 21 -9.62 1.91 -2.15
N SER A 22 -10.87 2.00 -2.60
CA SER A 22 -11.92 1.05 -2.25
C SER A 22 -12.20 0.14 -3.44
N LEU A 23 -12.03 -1.16 -3.25
CA LEU A 23 -12.24 -2.17 -4.29
C LEU A 23 -13.38 -3.11 -3.89
N THR A 24 -14.12 -3.56 -4.89
CA THR A 24 -15.09 -4.66 -4.78
C THR A 24 -14.49 -5.96 -5.34
N PRO A 25 -14.97 -7.15 -4.93
CA PRO A 25 -14.45 -8.41 -5.45
C PRO A 25 -14.53 -8.49 -6.99
N GLY A 26 -13.39 -8.80 -7.63
CA GLY A 26 -13.25 -8.87 -9.09
C GLY A 26 -12.98 -7.52 -9.78
N GLN A 27 -13.04 -6.40 -9.05
CA GLN A 27 -12.68 -5.09 -9.59
C GLN A 27 -11.18 -5.01 -9.88
N LYS A 28 -10.85 -4.41 -11.02
CA LYS A 28 -9.49 -4.03 -11.39
C LYS A 28 -9.45 -2.51 -11.55
N GLU A 29 -8.47 -1.88 -10.94
CA GLU A 29 -8.29 -0.44 -11.01
C GLU A 29 -6.83 -0.11 -11.30
N ILE A 30 -6.61 0.83 -12.22
CA ILE A 30 -5.27 1.37 -12.49
C ILE A 30 -5.18 2.70 -11.77
N TYR A 31 -4.28 2.75 -10.78
CA TYR A 31 -4.04 3.97 -10.02
C TYR A 31 -2.70 4.59 -10.41
N GLN A 32 -2.72 5.84 -10.86
CA GLN A 32 -1.51 6.60 -11.14
C GLN A 32 -1.16 7.47 -9.93
N ALA A 33 -0.16 7.04 -9.16
CA ALA A 33 0.36 7.79 -8.03
C ALA A 33 1.56 8.66 -8.45
N SER A 34 1.49 9.96 -8.15
CA SER A 34 2.62 10.87 -8.29
C SER A 34 3.39 10.92 -6.97
N MET A 35 4.60 10.38 -6.95
CA MET A 35 5.45 10.37 -5.75
C MET A 35 6.31 11.62 -5.64
N SER A 36 6.49 12.12 -4.42
CA SER A 36 7.48 13.17 -4.14
C SER A 36 8.89 12.63 -4.40
N PRO A 37 9.85 13.45 -4.89
CA PRO A 37 11.25 13.05 -5.08
C PRO A 37 11.94 12.54 -3.80
N LYS A 38 11.40 12.89 -2.63
CA LYS A 38 11.89 12.45 -1.33
C LYS A 38 11.40 11.05 -0.92
N THR A 39 10.47 10.45 -1.67
CA THR A 39 9.89 9.15 -1.35
C THR A 39 10.92 8.04 -1.58
N GLU A 40 11.25 7.28 -0.54
CA GLU A 40 12.18 6.15 -0.60
C GLU A 40 11.46 4.79 -0.64
N TYR A 41 10.28 4.73 -0.03
CA TYR A 41 9.51 3.50 0.14
C TYR A 41 8.02 3.75 -0.10
N LEU A 42 7.36 2.75 -0.67
CA LEU A 42 5.91 2.66 -0.73
C LEU A 42 5.45 1.56 0.24
N GLY A 43 4.65 1.94 1.24
CA GLY A 43 3.92 1.01 2.08
C GLY A 43 2.53 0.77 1.52
N ILE A 44 2.14 -0.49 1.39
CA ILE A 44 0.79 -0.88 0.95
C ILE A 44 0.16 -1.71 2.07
N VAL A 45 -1.09 -1.39 2.41
CA VAL A 45 -1.86 -2.00 3.49
C VAL A 45 -3.24 -2.36 2.96
N ALA A 46 -3.67 -3.60 3.17
CA ALA A 46 -5.03 -4.07 2.93
C ALA A 46 -5.78 -4.26 4.24
N ALA A 47 -7.03 -3.80 4.29
CA ALA A 47 -7.91 -3.94 5.44
C ALA A 47 -8.72 -5.25 5.36
N PHE A 48 -8.06 -6.40 5.48
CA PHE A 48 -8.74 -7.69 5.53
C PHE A 48 -9.57 -7.83 6.83
N ARG A 49 -10.68 -8.57 6.76
CA ARG A 49 -11.54 -8.83 7.92
C ARG A 49 -10.83 -9.65 9.00
N ASP A 50 -10.07 -10.66 8.59
CA ASP A 50 -9.24 -11.47 9.49
C ASP A 50 -7.78 -11.06 9.34
N ILE A 51 -7.46 -9.88 9.88
CA ILE A 51 -6.14 -9.29 9.67
C ILE A 51 -5.02 -10.03 10.42
N GLU A 52 -5.35 -10.70 11.52
CA GLU A 52 -4.40 -11.47 12.34
C GLU A 52 -3.84 -12.68 11.59
N ASN A 53 -4.68 -13.33 10.78
CA ASN A 53 -4.31 -14.49 9.97
C ASN A 53 -3.99 -14.13 8.51
N SER A 54 -3.77 -12.85 8.21
CA SER A 54 -3.55 -12.38 6.84
C SER A 54 -2.12 -11.87 6.58
N ASN A 55 -1.71 -11.91 5.32
CA ASN A 55 -0.56 -11.15 4.85
C ASN A 55 -1.05 -9.82 4.27
N TRP A 56 -1.28 -8.84 5.14
CA TRP A 56 -2.01 -7.61 4.82
C TRP A 56 -1.13 -6.43 4.40
N ARG A 57 0.19 -6.54 4.43
CA ARG A 57 1.09 -5.42 4.14
C ARG A 57 2.29 -5.81 3.29
N GLN A 58 2.70 -4.89 2.44
CA GLN A 58 3.96 -4.98 1.69
C GLN A 58 4.68 -3.65 1.70
N VAL A 59 6.00 -3.70 1.54
CA VAL A 59 6.85 -2.53 1.40
C VAL A 59 7.69 -2.68 0.14
N ILE A 60 7.65 -1.67 -0.71
CA ILE A 60 8.40 -1.62 -1.96
C ILE A 60 9.41 -0.49 -1.84
N LYS A 61 10.67 -0.76 -2.17
CA LYS A 61 11.68 0.30 -2.31
C LYS A 61 11.45 1.00 -3.64
N VAL A 62 11.33 2.33 -3.60
CA VAL A 62 11.10 3.13 -4.81
C VAL A 62 12.41 3.25 -5.59
N ASP A 63 12.37 2.90 -6.87
CA ASP A 63 13.40 3.31 -7.81
C ASP A 63 13.10 4.74 -8.28
N LYS A 64 14.01 5.66 -7.96
CA LYS A 64 13.89 7.09 -8.23
C LYS A 64 14.28 7.47 -9.65
N THR A 65 14.76 6.53 -10.45
CA THR A 65 15.32 6.80 -11.78
C THR A 65 14.30 6.68 -12.92
N GLY A 66 13.06 6.24 -12.63
CA GLY A 66 12.02 6.08 -13.64
C GLY A 66 10.62 5.81 -13.09
N TYR A 67 9.71 5.44 -13.99
CA TYR A 67 8.35 5.03 -13.65
C TYR A 67 8.26 3.51 -13.56
N ASN A 68 7.72 3.02 -12.44
CA ASN A 68 7.46 1.60 -12.24
C ASN A 68 5.95 1.37 -12.15
N THR A 69 5.48 0.30 -12.79
CA THR A 69 4.12 -0.20 -12.60
C THR A 69 4.23 -1.50 -11.84
N TYR A 70 3.54 -1.58 -10.70
CA TYR A 70 3.44 -2.77 -9.88
C TYR A 70 2.04 -3.34 -10.01
N GLN A 71 1.93 -4.66 -10.14
CA GLN A 71 0.63 -5.32 -10.05
C GLN A 71 0.40 -5.71 -8.59
N ILE A 72 -0.67 -5.17 -8.01
CA ILE A 72 -1.09 -5.49 -6.64
C ILE A 72 -2.30 -6.40 -6.73
N SER A 73 -2.16 -7.62 -6.24
CA SER A 73 -3.25 -8.60 -6.15
C SER A 73 -3.71 -8.72 -4.71
N LEU A 74 -5.03 -8.57 -4.50
CA LEU A 74 -5.69 -8.90 -3.23
C LEU A 74 -6.38 -10.25 -3.40
N GLU A 75 -5.82 -11.26 -2.75
CA GLU A 75 -6.36 -12.62 -2.65
C GLU A 75 -7.03 -12.78 -1.28
N ASP A 76 -7.58 -13.97 -0.99
CA ASP A 76 -8.47 -14.24 0.16
C ASP A 76 -8.07 -13.50 1.46
N LEU A 77 -6.82 -13.65 1.89
CA LEU A 77 -6.23 -12.96 3.05
C LEU A 77 -4.78 -12.57 2.76
N SER A 78 -4.45 -12.22 1.53
CA SER A 78 -3.07 -11.94 1.14
C SER A 78 -2.96 -10.81 0.12
N LEU A 79 -2.04 -9.90 0.39
CA LEU A 79 -1.61 -8.84 -0.51
C LEU A 79 -0.28 -9.27 -1.15
N VAL A 80 -0.29 -9.36 -2.48
CA VAL A 80 0.87 -9.75 -3.28
C VAL A 80 1.23 -8.62 -4.24
N VAL A 81 2.52 -8.31 -4.33
CA VAL A 81 3.09 -7.35 -5.29
C VAL A 81 3.93 -8.13 -6.30
N GLN A 82 3.69 -7.88 -7.59
CA GLN A 82 4.41 -8.46 -8.72
C GLN A 82 5.01 -7.36 -9.59
#